data_AF-A0A077K249-F1
#
_entry.id   AF-A0A077K249-F1
#
_cell.length_a   1.000
_cell.length_b   1.000
_cell.length_c   1.000
_cell.angle_alpha   90.00
_cell.angle_beta   90.00
_cell.angle_gamma   90.00
#
_symmetry.space_group_name_H-M   'P 1'
#
loop_
_entity.id
_entity.type
_entity.pdbx_description
1 polymer ?
#
loop_
_entity_poly.entity_id
_entity_poly.type
_entity_poly.pdbx_seq_one_letter_code
_entity_poly.pdbx_strand_id
1 'polypeptide(L)'
;MARAKLSSEASKYERIIADLVRLQFIVIRYVERNTNIKYITHRDLENVLTGGRPTLTYSKAVNNLLKHAKMRIRNNEDIINDIVELKDIIDNSEIKELHFGMETYSHLEYELDQYVFRRTFFMITSMVTIKYASELLDIPQITIKQACQQERLLNTEKIGRGWRVHLPECRAYWNIPYTDEKDIYYDLKY
;
A
#
# COMPACT_ATOMS: atom_id res chain seq x y z
N MET A 1 -5.01 -17.74 13.90
CA MET A 1 -5.75 -16.53 14.30
C MET A 1 -6.99 -16.44 13.41
N ALA A 2 -8.17 -16.16 13.97
CA ALA A 2 -9.37 -15.95 13.16
C ALA A 2 -9.20 -14.69 12.28
N ARG A 3 -9.70 -14.72 11.04
CA ARG A 3 -9.71 -13.56 10.15
C ARG A 3 -10.66 -12.51 10.73
N ALA A 4 -10.14 -11.36 11.13
CA ALA A 4 -10.98 -10.24 11.53
C ALA A 4 -11.66 -9.68 10.28
N LYS A 5 -12.95 -10.00 10.11
CA LYS A 5 -13.81 -9.38 9.10
C LYS A 5 -14.26 -8.04 9.61
N LEU A 6 -14.26 -7.04 8.74
CA LEU A 6 -14.84 -5.73 9.02
C LEU A 6 -16.35 -5.87 9.24
N SER A 7 -16.89 -5.02 10.12
CA SER A 7 -18.32 -4.82 10.23
C SER A 7 -18.90 -4.27 8.92
N SER A 8 -20.21 -4.39 8.75
CA SER A 8 -20.90 -3.87 7.56
C SER A 8 -20.70 -2.36 7.37
N GLU A 9 -20.55 -1.62 8.48
CA GLU A 9 -20.28 -0.19 8.46
C GLU A 9 -18.85 0.10 8.03
N ALA A 10 -17.86 -0.58 8.62
CA ALA A 10 -16.46 -0.40 8.27
C ALA A 10 -16.15 -0.84 6.82
N SER A 11 -16.82 -1.90 6.33
CA SER A 11 -16.63 -2.43 4.97
C SER A 11 -16.93 -1.42 3.86
N LYS A 12 -17.74 -0.38 4.14
CA LYS A 12 -18.02 0.71 3.18
C LYS A 12 -16.75 1.46 2.77
N TYR A 13 -15.76 1.51 3.66
CA TYR A 13 -14.52 2.27 3.48
C TYR A 13 -13.34 1.39 3.06
N GLU A 14 -13.56 0.09 2.91
CA GLU A 14 -12.51 -0.90 2.69
C GLU A 14 -11.62 -0.53 1.49
N ARG A 15 -12.23 -0.19 0.35
CA ARG A 15 -11.47 0.16 -0.85
C ARG A 15 -10.68 1.46 -0.70
N ILE A 16 -11.25 2.47 -0.07
CA ILE A 16 -10.60 3.77 0.15
C ILE A 16 -9.34 3.58 1.01
N ILE A 17 -9.43 2.82 2.11
CA ILE A 17 -8.27 2.52 2.96
C ILE A 17 -7.25 1.65 2.23
N ALA A 18 -7.71 0.65 1.48
CA ALA A 18 -6.86 -0.22 0.70
C ALA A 18 -6.00 0.58 -0.31
N ASP A 19 -6.61 1.56 -0.99
CA ASP A 19 -5.93 2.46 -1.93
C ASP A 19 -5.00 3.44 -1.23
N LEU A 20 -5.38 3.99 -0.07
CA LEU A 20 -4.51 4.88 0.72
C LEU A 20 -3.20 4.20 1.09
N VAL A 21 -3.29 2.99 1.66
CA VAL A 21 -2.11 2.22 2.04
C VAL A 21 -1.35 1.73 0.80
N ARG A 22 -2.05 1.34 -0.28
CA ARG A 22 -1.39 0.97 -1.54
C ARG A 22 -0.53 2.11 -2.08
N LEU A 23 -1.08 3.31 -2.17
CA LEU A 23 -0.38 4.49 -2.68
C LEU A 23 0.74 4.95 -1.74
N GLN A 24 0.57 4.85 -0.41
CA GLN A 24 1.65 5.06 0.56
C GLN A 24 2.88 4.21 0.21
N PHE A 25 2.69 2.90 -0.02
CA PHE A 25 3.78 2.00 -0.34
C PHE A 25 4.35 2.22 -1.74
N ILE A 26 3.51 2.53 -2.73
CA ILE A 26 3.98 2.89 -4.07
C ILE A 26 4.91 4.11 -4.02
N VAL A 27 4.53 5.16 -3.28
CA VAL A 27 5.37 6.35 -3.06
C VAL A 27 6.68 5.96 -2.39
N ILE A 28 6.64 5.17 -1.31
CA ILE A 28 7.84 4.68 -0.61
C ILE A 28 8.77 3.95 -1.58
N ARG A 29 8.27 2.94 -2.31
CA ARG A 29 9.08 2.15 -3.24
C ARG A 29 9.62 2.98 -4.39
N TYR A 30 8.84 3.90 -4.92
CA TYR A 30 9.32 4.82 -5.95
C TYR A 30 10.50 5.65 -5.44
N VAL A 31 10.37 6.23 -4.24
CA VAL A 31 11.44 7.06 -3.63
C VAL A 31 12.68 6.22 -3.33
N GLU A 32 12.53 5.01 -2.80
CA GLU A 32 13.65 4.13 -2.48
C GLU A 32 14.42 3.65 -3.72
N ARG A 33 13.74 3.52 -4.87
CA ARG A 33 14.35 3.11 -6.15
C ARG A 33 15.10 4.26 -6.83
N ASN A 34 14.62 5.49 -6.67
CA ASN A 34 15.09 6.65 -7.43
C ASN A 34 15.94 7.63 -6.60
N THR A 35 16.08 7.41 -5.29
CA THR A 35 16.86 8.27 -4.39
C THR A 35 17.68 7.46 -3.38
N ASN A 36 18.52 8.14 -2.61
CA ASN A 36 19.28 7.53 -1.51
C ASN A 36 18.47 7.37 -0.22
N ILE A 37 17.19 7.75 -0.20
CA ILE A 37 16.32 7.72 0.97
C ILE A 37 15.78 6.30 1.16
N LYS A 38 15.75 5.83 2.40
CA LYS A 38 15.26 4.50 2.79
C LYS A 38 14.27 4.61 3.95
N TYR A 39 13.23 3.79 3.90
CA TYR A 39 12.20 3.72 4.93
C TYR A 39 12.39 2.41 5.69
N ILE A 40 13.25 2.43 6.70
CA ILE A 40 13.75 1.20 7.34
C ILE A 40 12.83 0.77 8.48
N THR A 41 12.34 1.73 9.27
CA THR A 41 11.53 1.43 10.45
C THR A 41 10.04 1.50 10.14
N HIS A 42 9.22 0.81 10.94
CA HIS A 42 7.76 0.91 10.83
C HIS A 42 7.28 2.37 10.95
N ARG A 43 7.89 3.13 11.87
CA ARG A 43 7.63 4.55 12.05
C ARG A 43 7.94 5.37 10.79
N ASP A 44 9.00 5.06 10.05
CA ASP A 44 9.29 5.75 8.79
C ASP A 44 8.18 5.54 7.76
N LEU A 45 7.66 4.31 7.67
CA LEU A 45 6.54 3.96 6.79
C LEU A 45 5.29 4.76 7.20
N GLU A 46 4.90 4.68 8.47
CA GLU A 46 3.72 5.38 9.01
C GLU A 46 3.80 6.89 8.82
N ASN A 47 4.99 7.49 9.03
CA ASN A 47 5.20 8.93 8.94
C ASN A 47 4.90 9.52 7.55
N VAL A 48 4.88 8.71 6.50
CA VAL A 48 4.42 9.13 5.17
C VAL A 48 2.96 9.57 5.20
N LEU A 49 2.12 8.90 5.98
CA LEU A 49 0.72 9.29 6.19
C LEU A 49 0.56 10.22 7.40
N THR A 50 1.20 9.92 8.52
CA THR A 50 0.92 10.62 9.79
C THR A 50 1.63 11.96 9.92
N GLY A 51 2.73 12.18 9.18
CA GLY A 51 3.58 13.36 9.33
C GLY A 51 4.18 13.48 10.74
N GLY A 52 4.39 12.37 11.44
CA GLY A 52 4.94 12.34 12.80
C GLY A 52 3.91 12.59 13.90
N ARG A 53 2.61 12.68 13.57
CA ARG A 53 1.55 12.84 14.58
C ARG A 53 1.06 11.48 15.07
N PRO A 54 0.82 11.28 16.38
CA PRO A 54 0.33 10.01 16.91
C PRO A 54 -1.06 9.62 16.39
N THR A 55 -1.94 10.61 16.17
CA THR A 55 -3.32 10.42 15.71
C THR A 55 -3.63 11.45 14.63
N LEU A 56 -4.31 11.05 13.55
CA LEU A 56 -4.80 11.98 12.53
C LEU A 56 -6.07 11.51 11.84
N THR A 57 -6.70 12.43 11.12
CA THR A 57 -7.84 12.14 10.26
C THR A 57 -7.41 11.66 8.87
N TYR A 58 -8.26 10.90 8.18
CA TYR A 58 -7.98 10.42 6.82
C TYR A 58 -7.75 11.56 5.81
N SER A 59 -8.47 12.69 5.92
CA SER A 59 -8.20 13.86 5.07
C SER A 59 -6.79 14.42 5.31
N LYS A 60 -6.34 14.52 6.56
CA LYS A 60 -4.97 14.95 6.87
C LYS A 60 -3.93 13.95 6.34
N ALA A 61 -4.24 12.64 6.39
CA ALA A 61 -3.34 11.59 5.94
C ALA A 61 -3.10 11.65 4.43
N VAL A 62 -4.16 11.76 3.63
CA VAL A 62 -4.00 11.85 2.16
C VAL A 62 -3.34 13.16 1.73
N ASN A 63 -3.54 14.26 2.46
CA ASN A 63 -2.82 15.51 2.25
C ASN A 63 -1.32 15.37 2.54
N ASN A 64 -0.96 14.67 3.63
CA ASN A 64 0.44 14.36 3.94
C ASN A 64 1.08 13.48 2.86
N LEU A 65 0.37 12.44 2.40
CA LEU A 65 0.82 11.58 1.31
C LEU A 65 1.08 12.39 0.03
N LEU A 66 0.14 13.25 -0.36
CA LEU A 66 0.27 14.10 -1.55
C LEU A 66 1.45 15.08 -1.43
N LYS A 67 1.62 15.71 -0.28
CA LYS A 67 2.75 16.60 -0.01
C LYS A 67 4.07 15.83 -0.14
N HIS A 68 4.14 14.64 0.45
CA HIS A 68 5.32 13.80 0.42
C HIS A 68 5.66 13.33 -1.00
N ALA A 69 4.65 12.89 -1.76
CA ALA A 69 4.78 12.52 -3.16
C ALA A 69 5.32 13.68 -4.01
N LYS A 70 4.68 14.87 -3.94
CA LYS A 70 5.13 16.06 -4.68
C LYS A 70 6.56 16.51 -4.35
N MET A 71 7.00 16.30 -3.11
CA MET A 71 8.37 16.65 -2.69
C MET A 71 9.42 15.68 -3.23
N ARG A 72 9.05 14.44 -3.53
CA ARG A 72 10.02 13.34 -3.75
C ARG A 72 9.90 12.66 -5.11
N ILE A 73 8.75 12.74 -5.77
CA ILE A 73 8.48 12.19 -7.10
C ILE A 73 8.53 13.35 -8.10
N ARG A 74 9.42 13.24 -9.10
CA ARG A 74 9.61 14.29 -10.12
C ARG A 74 9.16 13.88 -11.52
N ASN A 75 9.19 12.59 -11.84
CA ASN A 75 9.04 12.10 -13.22
C ASN A 75 7.99 10.98 -13.33
N ASN A 76 7.03 10.93 -12.41
CA ASN A 76 5.92 9.98 -12.48
C ASN A 76 4.64 10.69 -12.00
N GLU A 77 3.95 11.33 -12.94
CA GLU A 77 2.72 12.07 -12.68
C GLU A 77 1.55 11.14 -12.38
N ASP A 78 1.55 9.92 -12.89
CA ASP A 78 0.49 8.92 -12.67
C ASP A 78 0.30 8.64 -11.17
N ILE A 79 1.40 8.43 -10.43
CA ILE A 79 1.32 8.24 -8.96
C ILE A 79 0.73 9.48 -8.26
N ILE A 80 1.07 10.68 -8.73
CA ILE A 80 0.57 11.93 -8.14
C ILE A 80 -0.93 12.08 -8.44
N ASN A 81 -1.35 11.79 -9.67
CA ASN A 81 -2.74 11.85 -10.12
C ASN A 81 -3.61 10.86 -9.36
N ASP A 82 -3.16 9.62 -9.18
CA ASP A 82 -3.85 8.61 -8.36
C ASP A 82 -4.08 9.11 -6.91
N ILE A 83 -3.10 9.80 -6.33
CA ILE A 83 -3.23 10.37 -4.97
C ILE A 83 -4.22 11.54 -4.95
N VAL A 84 -4.24 12.38 -6.00
CA VAL A 84 -5.20 13.48 -6.12
C VAL A 84 -6.62 12.93 -6.24
N GLU A 85 -6.84 11.92 -7.07
CA GLU A 85 -8.15 11.26 -7.20
C GLU A 85 -8.60 10.64 -5.87
N LEU A 86 -7.71 9.90 -5.18
CA LEU A 86 -8.03 9.34 -3.86
C LEU A 86 -8.35 10.44 -2.84
N LYS A 87 -7.63 11.56 -2.89
CA LYS A 87 -7.91 12.72 -2.02
C LYS A 87 -9.31 13.26 -2.26
N ASP A 88 -9.71 13.43 -3.52
CA ASP A 88 -11.06 13.90 -3.87
C ASP A 88 -12.13 12.91 -3.37
N ILE A 89 -11.89 11.60 -3.49
CA ILE A 89 -12.79 10.57 -2.94
C ILE A 89 -12.90 10.70 -1.42
N ILE A 90 -11.77 10.82 -0.71
CA ILE A 90 -11.75 10.95 0.75
C ILE A 90 -12.48 12.22 1.18
N ASP A 91 -12.16 13.38 0.62
CA ASP A 91 -12.74 14.67 1.04
C ASP A 91 -14.27 14.75 0.82
N ASN A 92 -14.79 13.98 -0.14
CA ASN A 92 -16.21 13.84 -0.43
C ASN A 92 -16.89 12.64 0.27
N SER A 93 -16.21 12.00 1.22
CA SER A 93 -16.72 10.85 1.97
C SER A 93 -16.79 11.10 3.47
N GLU A 94 -17.57 10.28 4.19
CA GLU A 94 -17.74 10.38 5.64
C GLU A 94 -16.45 10.04 6.42
N ILE A 95 -15.55 9.24 5.85
CA ILE A 95 -14.31 8.81 6.51
C ILE A 95 -13.31 9.96 6.73
N LYS A 96 -13.48 11.10 6.04
CA LYS A 96 -12.48 12.19 6.03
C LYS A 96 -12.11 12.73 7.41
N GLU A 97 -13.07 12.75 8.34
CA GLU A 97 -12.92 13.23 9.72
C GLU A 97 -12.69 12.10 10.73
N LEU A 98 -12.79 10.83 10.32
CA LEU A 98 -12.48 9.70 11.18
C LEU A 98 -10.98 9.64 11.44
N HIS A 99 -10.62 9.23 12.65
CA HIS A 99 -9.25 9.17 13.14
C HIS A 99 -8.67 7.75 13.07
N PHE A 100 -7.35 7.69 12.94
CA PHE A 100 -6.56 6.47 13.11
C PHE A 100 -5.21 6.82 13.76
N GLY A 101 -4.50 5.79 14.24
CA GLY A 101 -3.26 5.92 15.00
C GLY A 101 -3.41 5.55 16.48
N MET A 102 -2.70 6.27 17.35
CA MET A 102 -2.58 5.94 18.78
C MET A 102 -3.91 6.02 19.55
N GLU A 103 -4.80 6.94 19.14
CA GLU A 103 -6.12 7.11 19.76
C GLU A 103 -7.22 6.97 18.71
N THR A 104 -8.20 6.12 19.00
CA THR A 104 -9.45 5.97 18.23
C THR A 104 -10.63 6.26 19.16
N TYR A 105 -11.56 7.10 18.73
CA TYR A 105 -12.64 7.64 19.57
C TYR A 105 -13.96 6.87 19.42
N SER A 106 -14.05 5.95 18.45
CA SER A 106 -15.21 5.11 18.19
C SER A 106 -14.80 3.68 17.81
N HIS A 107 -15.77 2.75 17.89
CA HIS A 107 -15.56 1.37 17.44
C HIS A 107 -15.25 1.30 15.95
N LEU A 108 -15.93 2.13 15.14
CA LEU A 108 -15.67 2.25 13.71
C LEU A 108 -14.22 2.68 13.44
N GLU A 109 -13.74 3.75 14.09
CA GLU A 109 -12.35 4.20 13.95
C GLU A 109 -11.34 3.11 14.35
N TYR A 110 -11.61 2.39 15.44
CA TYR A 110 -10.80 1.26 15.86
C TYR A 110 -10.73 0.15 14.79
N GLU A 111 -11.88 -0.27 14.25
CA GLU A 111 -11.91 -1.28 13.18
C GLU A 111 -11.13 -0.83 11.94
N LEU A 112 -11.30 0.42 11.52
CA LEU A 112 -10.61 0.97 10.36
C LEU A 112 -9.10 1.12 10.60
N ASP A 113 -8.68 1.52 11.80
CA ASP A 113 -7.27 1.56 12.19
C ASP A 113 -6.61 0.17 12.16
N GLN A 114 -7.28 -0.84 12.71
CA GLN A 114 -6.81 -2.24 12.60
C GLN A 114 -6.73 -2.69 11.13
N TYR A 115 -7.63 -2.21 10.27
CA TYR A 115 -7.57 -2.48 8.84
C TYR A 115 -6.38 -1.79 8.17
N VAL A 116 -6.10 -0.52 8.48
CA VAL A 116 -4.88 0.19 8.01
C VAL A 116 -3.63 -0.59 8.40
N PHE A 117 -3.55 -1.04 9.66
CA PHE A 117 -2.43 -1.83 10.15
C PHE A 117 -2.29 -3.15 9.37
N ARG A 118 -3.37 -3.91 9.21
CA ARG A 118 -3.39 -5.17 8.47
C ARG A 118 -3.00 -4.98 7.00
N ARG A 119 -3.48 -3.92 6.35
CA ARG A 119 -3.10 -3.54 4.97
C ARG A 119 -1.62 -3.16 4.88
N THR A 120 -1.10 -2.46 5.88
CA THR A 120 0.33 -2.10 5.94
C THR A 120 1.18 -3.36 5.98
N PHE A 121 0.83 -4.32 6.83
CA PHE A 121 1.50 -5.62 6.89
C PHE A 121 1.38 -6.39 5.56
N PHE A 122 0.20 -6.41 4.94
CA PHE A 122 0.02 -7.01 3.63
C PHE A 122 1.00 -6.42 2.59
N MET A 123 1.17 -5.09 2.55
CA MET A 123 2.04 -4.43 1.57
C MET A 123 3.55 -4.65 1.78
N ILE A 124 3.99 -4.91 3.01
CA ILE A 124 5.41 -5.22 3.32
C ILE A 124 5.72 -6.71 3.32
N THR A 125 4.72 -7.55 3.58
CA THR A 125 4.85 -9.00 3.52
C THR A 125 4.78 -9.47 2.07
N SER A 126 5.09 -10.73 1.79
CA SER A 126 5.01 -11.31 0.44
C SER A 126 5.93 -10.68 -0.63
N MET A 127 6.94 -9.91 -0.21
CA MET A 127 8.03 -9.48 -1.08
C MET A 127 8.96 -10.66 -1.37
N VAL A 128 9.01 -11.12 -2.62
CA VAL A 128 9.76 -12.32 -3.02
C VAL A 128 10.73 -12.01 -4.15
N THR A 129 11.73 -12.86 -4.37
CA THR A 129 12.63 -12.70 -5.52
C THR A 129 11.87 -12.92 -6.83
N ILE A 130 12.33 -12.31 -7.92
CA ILE A 130 11.77 -12.55 -9.26
C ILE A 130 11.81 -14.04 -9.63
N LYS A 131 12.86 -14.77 -9.25
CA LYS A 131 12.97 -16.22 -9.50
C LYS A 131 11.81 -16.97 -8.84
N TYR A 132 11.55 -16.72 -7.57
CA TYR A 132 10.46 -17.38 -6.85
C TYR A 132 9.09 -17.00 -7.40
N ALA A 133 8.85 -15.71 -7.68
CA ALA A 133 7.59 -15.26 -8.30
C ALA A 133 7.38 -15.91 -9.68
N SER A 134 8.45 -16.04 -10.46
CA SER A 134 8.42 -16.67 -11.78
C SER A 134 8.01 -18.14 -11.71
N GLU A 135 8.63 -18.91 -10.82
CA GLU A 135 8.33 -20.32 -10.60
C GLU A 135 6.90 -20.53 -10.08
N LEU A 136 6.44 -19.68 -9.16
CA LEU A 136 5.14 -19.81 -8.52
C LEU A 136 3.97 -19.37 -9.43
N LEU A 137 4.17 -18.36 -10.26
CA LEU A 137 3.13 -17.78 -11.12
C LEU A 137 3.18 -18.31 -12.55
N ASP A 138 4.17 -19.14 -12.88
CA ASP A 138 4.47 -19.60 -14.24
C ASP A 138 4.63 -18.42 -15.24
N ILE A 139 5.38 -17.40 -14.82
CA ILE A 139 5.68 -16.21 -15.64
C ILE A 139 7.18 -16.15 -15.86
N PRO A 140 7.68 -15.92 -17.08
CA PRO A 140 9.12 -15.81 -17.30
C PRO A 140 9.77 -14.69 -16.46
N GLN A 141 10.92 -14.99 -15.83
CA GLN A 141 11.66 -14.02 -15.01
C GLN A 141 11.94 -12.70 -15.74
N ILE A 142 12.24 -12.78 -17.06
CA ILE A 142 12.50 -11.61 -17.90
C ILE A 142 11.28 -10.70 -18.01
N THR A 143 10.07 -11.27 -18.10
CA THR A 143 8.81 -10.54 -18.19
C THR A 143 8.54 -9.77 -16.89
N ILE A 144 8.71 -10.42 -15.74
CA ILE A 144 8.56 -9.77 -14.43
C ILE A 144 9.58 -8.63 -14.28
N LYS A 145 10.84 -8.89 -14.67
CA LYS A 145 11.91 -7.89 -14.61
C LYS A 145 11.60 -6.67 -15.49
N GLN A 146 11.13 -6.88 -16.72
CA GLN A 146 10.73 -5.80 -17.61
C GLN A 146 9.56 -4.99 -17.04
N ALA A 147 8.56 -5.64 -16.44
CA ALA A 147 7.45 -4.95 -15.79
C ALA A 147 7.92 -4.06 -14.62
N CYS A 148 8.91 -4.52 -13.83
CA CYS A 148 9.52 -3.69 -12.79
C CYS A 148 10.28 -2.48 -13.37
N GLN A 149 11.06 -2.69 -14.44
CA GLN A 149 11.87 -1.65 -15.08
C GLN A 149 11.04 -0.59 -15.80
N GLN A 150 9.87 -0.98 -16.31
CA GLN A 150 8.91 -0.11 -16.98
C GLN A 150 7.88 0.47 -16.00
N GLU A 151 8.09 0.31 -14.70
CA GLU A 151 7.20 0.83 -13.64
C GLU A 151 5.74 0.33 -13.74
N ARG A 152 5.52 -0.81 -14.40
CA ARG A 152 4.22 -1.50 -14.44
C ARG A 152 3.94 -2.30 -13.15
N LEU A 153 5.01 -2.67 -12.45
CA LEU A 153 4.97 -3.12 -11.05
C LEU A 153 5.68 -2.07 -10.18
N LEU A 154 4.99 -1.59 -9.17
CA LEU A 154 5.37 -0.45 -8.36
C LEU A 154 5.74 -0.84 -6.92
N ASN A 155 5.12 -1.86 -6.32
CA ASN A 155 5.56 -2.38 -5.02
C ASN A 155 6.75 -3.36 -5.19
N THR A 156 7.89 -2.79 -5.56
CA THR A 156 9.11 -3.53 -5.86
C THR A 156 10.32 -2.94 -5.12
N GLU A 157 11.27 -3.79 -4.74
CA GLU A 157 12.51 -3.40 -4.07
C GLU A 157 13.72 -3.77 -4.93
N LYS A 158 14.67 -2.85 -5.09
CA LYS A 158 15.94 -3.13 -5.75
C LYS A 158 17.02 -3.40 -4.69
N ILE A 159 17.53 -4.63 -4.64
CA ILE A 159 18.56 -5.05 -3.68
C ILE A 159 19.82 -5.45 -4.46
N GLY A 160 20.80 -4.55 -4.45
CA GLY A 160 22.03 -4.70 -5.25
C GLY A 160 21.71 -4.82 -6.74
N ARG A 161 22.02 -5.98 -7.33
CA ARG A 161 21.71 -6.30 -8.74
C ARG A 161 20.36 -7.02 -8.92
N GLY A 162 19.71 -7.42 -7.83
CA GLY A 162 18.45 -8.15 -7.82
C GLY A 162 17.23 -7.26 -7.58
N TRP A 163 16.06 -7.83 -7.84
CA TRP A 163 14.76 -7.23 -7.54
C TRP A 163 13.94 -8.18 -6.67
N ARG A 164 13.19 -7.62 -5.75
CA ARG A 164 12.05 -8.27 -5.11
C ARG A 164 10.76 -7.62 -5.57
N VAL A 165 9.73 -8.42 -5.70
CA VAL A 165 8.40 -8.00 -6.16
C VAL A 165 7.37 -8.42 -5.13
N HIS A 166 6.33 -7.60 -4.98
CA HIS A 166 5.18 -7.95 -4.17
C HIS A 166 4.33 -8.99 -4.90
N LEU A 167 4.30 -10.22 -4.38
CA LEU A 167 3.63 -11.33 -5.08
C LEU A 167 2.13 -11.08 -5.35
N PRO A 168 1.34 -10.49 -4.43
CA PRO A 168 -0.05 -10.12 -4.71
C PRO A 168 -0.21 -9.09 -5.83
N GLU A 169 0.73 -8.14 -5.98
CA GLU A 169 0.72 -7.18 -7.09
C GLU A 169 0.92 -7.90 -8.43
N CYS A 170 1.90 -8.81 -8.50
CA CYS A 170 2.11 -9.64 -9.69
C CYS A 170 0.84 -10.40 -10.06
N ARG A 171 0.20 -11.05 -9.08
CA ARG A 171 -1.06 -11.78 -9.32
C ARG A 171 -2.15 -10.87 -9.90
N ALA A 172 -2.35 -9.69 -9.31
CA ALA A 172 -3.33 -8.73 -9.80
C ALA A 172 -3.00 -8.26 -11.22
N TYR A 173 -1.74 -7.90 -11.48
CA TYR A 173 -1.31 -7.39 -12.78
C TYR A 173 -1.48 -8.41 -13.93
N TRP A 174 -1.25 -9.71 -13.66
CA TRP A 174 -1.45 -10.79 -14.64
C TRP A 174 -2.79 -11.53 -14.50
N ASN A 175 -3.73 -11.03 -13.69
CA ASN A 175 -5.03 -11.65 -13.44
C ASN A 175 -4.95 -13.12 -12.99
N ILE A 176 -3.96 -13.46 -12.16
CA ILE A 176 -3.77 -14.80 -11.62
C ILE A 176 -4.49 -14.89 -10.26
N PRO A 177 -5.47 -15.80 -10.09
CA PRO A 177 -6.19 -15.93 -8.82
C PRO A 177 -5.26 -16.37 -7.69
N TYR A 178 -5.57 -15.93 -6.47
CA TYR A 178 -4.94 -16.46 -5.25
C TYR A 178 -5.81 -17.58 -4.69
N THR A 179 -5.20 -18.73 -4.37
CA THR A 179 -5.93 -19.95 -4.03
C THR A 179 -5.64 -20.47 -2.63
N ASP A 180 -4.69 -19.86 -1.90
CA ASP A 180 -4.39 -20.29 -0.53
C ASP A 180 -5.38 -19.68 0.47
N GLU A 181 -6.52 -20.35 0.62
CA GLU A 181 -7.56 -20.00 1.58
C GLU A 181 -7.14 -20.11 3.04
N LYS A 182 -5.89 -20.49 3.37
CA LYS A 182 -5.39 -20.48 4.75
C LYS A 182 -4.54 -19.26 5.06
N ASP A 183 -4.13 -18.49 4.04
CA ASP A 183 -3.36 -17.28 4.22
C ASP A 183 -4.15 -16.22 5.01
N ILE A 184 -3.48 -15.55 5.95
CA ILE A 184 -4.06 -14.49 6.78
C ILE A 184 -4.45 -13.23 5.98
N TYR A 185 -3.97 -13.09 4.74
CA TYR A 185 -4.27 -11.99 3.83
C TYR A 185 -5.08 -12.41 2.60
N TYR A 186 -5.62 -13.64 2.57
CA TYR A 186 -6.38 -14.17 1.42
C TYR A 186 -7.50 -13.24 0.91
N ASP A 187 -8.20 -12.59 1.82
CA ASP A 187 -9.30 -11.63 1.56
C ASP A 187 -8.82 -10.26 1.09
N LEU A 188 -7.53 -9.96 1.23
CA LEU A 188 -6.96 -8.68 0.82
C LEU A 188 -6.56 -8.74 -0.66
N LYS A 189 -7.26 -7.98 -1.48
CA LYS A 189 -6.91 -7.77 -2.89
C LYS A 189 -5.92 -6.63 -3.03
N TYR A 190 -5.02 -6.74 -4.01
CA TYR A 190 -4.15 -5.63 -4.37
C TYR A 190 -4.96 -4.47 -4.96
#